data_AF-A0A6N8KWK8-F1
#
_entry.id   AF-A0A6N8KWK8-F1
#
_cell.length_a   1.000
_cell.length_b   1.000
_cell.length_c   1.000
_cell.angle_alpha   90.00
_cell.angle_beta   90.00
_cell.angle_gamma   90.00
#
_symmetry.space_group_name_H-M   'P 1'
#
loop_
_entity.id
_entity.type
_entity.pdbx_description
1 polymer ?
#
loop_
_entity_poly.entity_id
_entity_poly.type
_entity_poly.pdbx_seq_one_letter_code
_entity_poly.pdbx_strand_id
1 'polypeptide(L)'
;MENSNPSLMDEHLNGKINELLTHCCSGYFNIEHFSSDRQQALLALFDQIQYKDIIDQAFWSLGGGLNHYNLSLNEIKLAVLEILSSRSDDRERLILKELFLFLNILDERSYYQINGIRQLVNCPEEVFDVKFKEVKETYFS
;
A
#
# COMPACT_ATOMS: atom_id res chain seq x y z
N MET A 1 -26.32 -23.78 20.84
CA MET A 1 -25.36 -22.81 21.39
C MET A 1 -24.14 -22.87 20.50
N GLU A 2 -24.01 -21.93 19.57
CA GLU A 2 -22.81 -21.82 18.74
C GLU A 2 -21.71 -21.21 19.61
N ASN A 3 -20.69 -22.00 19.93
CA ASN A 3 -19.45 -21.50 20.53
C ASN A 3 -18.67 -20.78 19.44
N SER A 4 -18.90 -19.48 19.28
CA SER A 4 -18.00 -18.60 18.56
C SER A 4 -16.72 -18.47 19.39
N ASN A 5 -15.75 -19.36 19.14
CA ASN A 5 -14.43 -19.36 19.77
C ASN A 5 -13.72 -18.03 19.46
N PRO A 6 -13.50 -17.16 20.45
CA PRO A 6 -12.82 -15.88 20.25
C PRO A 6 -11.40 -16.05 19.67
N SER A 7 -10.74 -17.18 19.98
CA SER A 7 -9.39 -17.49 19.52
C SER A 7 -9.27 -17.65 17.99
N LEU A 8 -10.32 -18.15 17.32
CA LEU A 8 -10.32 -18.31 15.86
C LEU A 8 -10.51 -16.97 15.13
N MET A 9 -11.26 -16.04 15.73
CA MET A 9 -11.40 -14.69 15.17
C MET A 9 -10.09 -13.90 15.32
N ASP A 10 -9.40 -14.02 16.45
CA ASP A 10 -8.10 -13.38 16.66
C ASP A 10 -7.02 -13.93 15.74
N GLU A 11 -6.93 -15.24 15.52
CA GLU A 11 -5.97 -15.84 14.59
C GLU A 11 -6.21 -15.39 13.14
N HIS A 12 -7.46 -15.31 12.70
CA HIS A 12 -7.82 -14.84 11.36
C HIS A 12 -7.57 -13.34 11.18
N LEU A 13 -7.85 -12.53 12.20
CA LEU A 13 -7.56 -11.10 12.21
C LEU A 13 -6.05 -10.86 12.13
N ASN A 14 -5.26 -11.60 12.92
CA ASN A 14 -3.80 -11.55 12.90
C ASN A 14 -3.22 -11.95 11.54
N GLY A 15 -3.78 -12.96 10.87
CA GLY A 15 -3.39 -13.36 9.51
C GLY A 15 -3.57 -12.21 8.50
N LYS A 16 -4.73 -11.56 8.52
CA LYS A 16 -5.03 -10.42 7.63
C LYS A 16 -4.20 -9.18 7.95
N ILE A 17 -3.93 -8.91 9.23
CA ILE A 17 -3.03 -7.82 9.64
C ILE A 17 -1.61 -8.10 9.13
N ASN A 18 -1.14 -9.35 9.20
CA ASN A 18 0.18 -9.71 8.69
C ASN A 18 0.28 -9.57 7.16
N GLU A 19 -0.78 -9.91 6.42
CA GLU A 19 -0.86 -9.62 4.98
C GLU A 19 -0.77 -8.12 4.74
N LEU A 20 -1.62 -7.32 5.42
CA LEU A 20 -1.57 -5.86 5.32
C LEU A 20 -0.18 -5.33 5.68
N LEU A 21 0.49 -5.79 6.72
CA LEU A 21 1.83 -5.33 7.10
C LEU A 21 2.90 -5.74 6.08
N THR A 22 2.82 -6.94 5.54
CA THR A 22 3.77 -7.48 4.56
C THR A 22 3.69 -6.69 3.25
N HIS A 23 2.48 -6.36 2.82
CA HIS A 23 2.29 -5.49 1.69
C HIS A 23 2.65 -4.04 2.09
N CYS A 24 2.12 -3.50 3.19
CA CYS A 24 2.07 -2.06 3.41
C CYS A 24 3.26 -1.39 4.12
N CYS A 25 4.08 -2.15 4.84
CA CYS A 25 5.04 -1.58 5.80
C CYS A 25 6.47 -1.94 5.48
N SER A 26 7.35 -0.95 5.35
CA SER A 26 8.81 -1.14 5.28
C SER A 26 9.42 -0.91 6.67
N GLY A 27 9.28 -1.86 7.60
CA GLY A 27 9.88 -1.81 8.94
C GLY A 27 9.04 -2.45 10.05
N TYR A 28 9.51 -2.35 11.31
CA TYR A 28 8.72 -2.73 12.49
C TYR A 28 7.61 -1.70 12.72
N PHE A 29 6.48 -1.90 12.07
CA PHE A 29 5.27 -1.11 12.29
C PHE A 29 4.28 -1.95 13.09
N ASN A 30 4.00 -1.56 14.33
CA ASN A 30 3.03 -2.29 15.14
C ASN A 30 1.63 -1.71 14.90
N ILE A 31 0.87 -2.35 14.03
CA ILE A 31 -0.58 -2.11 13.94
C ILE A 31 -1.29 -2.50 15.25
N GLU A 32 -0.63 -3.29 16.09
CA GLU A 32 -1.07 -3.68 17.44
C GLU A 32 -1.38 -2.50 18.37
N HIS A 33 -0.86 -1.29 18.12
CA HIS A 33 -1.22 -0.11 18.92
C HIS A 33 -2.63 0.41 18.60
N PHE A 34 -3.14 0.17 17.39
CA PHE A 34 -4.49 0.58 17.03
C PHE A 34 -5.53 -0.29 17.74
N SER A 35 -6.67 0.31 18.10
CA SER A 35 -7.83 -0.44 18.59
C SER A 35 -8.34 -1.43 17.52
N SER A 36 -8.94 -2.53 17.96
CA SER A 36 -9.48 -3.57 17.06
C SER A 36 -10.41 -3.00 15.98
N ASP A 37 -11.25 -2.01 16.33
CA ASP A 37 -12.13 -1.34 15.38
C ASP A 37 -11.37 -0.63 14.25
N ARG A 38 -10.25 0.04 14.58
CA ARG A 38 -9.40 0.73 13.60
C ARG A 38 -8.62 -0.26 12.74
N GLN A 39 -8.15 -1.35 13.33
CA GLN A 39 -7.52 -2.45 12.58
C GLN A 39 -8.50 -3.05 11.56
N GLN A 40 -9.73 -3.35 11.97
CA GLN A 40 -10.78 -3.84 11.07
C GLN A 40 -11.13 -2.83 9.97
N ALA A 41 -11.19 -1.54 10.29
CA ALA A 41 -11.44 -0.49 9.31
C ALA A 41 -10.33 -0.39 8.24
N LEU A 42 -9.06 -0.53 8.65
CA LEU A 42 -7.93 -0.58 7.72
C LEU A 42 -7.99 -1.82 6.82
N LEU A 43 -8.28 -2.99 7.40
CA LEU A 43 -8.46 -4.22 6.64
C LEU A 43 -9.62 -4.11 5.63
N ALA A 44 -10.72 -3.48 6.00
CA ALA A 44 -11.85 -3.27 5.11
C ALA A 44 -11.51 -2.36 3.91
N LEU A 45 -10.61 -1.39 4.08
CA LEU A 45 -10.09 -0.59 2.96
C LEU A 45 -9.10 -1.41 2.13
N PHE A 46 -8.18 -2.14 2.78
CA PHE A 46 -7.20 -2.98 2.09
C PHE A 46 -7.87 -4.04 1.19
N ASP A 47 -8.98 -4.61 1.67
CA ASP A 47 -9.73 -5.61 0.92
C ASP A 47 -10.37 -5.10 -0.37
N GLN A 48 -10.50 -3.78 -0.54
CA GLN A 48 -11.07 -3.15 -1.74
C GLN A 48 -10.04 -2.91 -2.86
N ILE A 49 -8.74 -3.07 -2.58
CA ILE A 49 -7.69 -2.81 -3.56
C ILE A 49 -7.59 -3.98 -4.53
N GLN A 50 -7.84 -3.71 -5.82
CA GLN A 50 -7.93 -4.75 -6.85
C GLN A 50 -6.61 -5.50 -7.06
N TYR A 51 -5.48 -4.80 -7.05
CA TYR A 51 -4.17 -5.38 -7.36
C TYR A 51 -3.30 -5.61 -6.13
N LYS A 52 -3.89 -5.68 -4.93
CA LYS A 52 -3.14 -5.79 -3.65
C LYS A 52 -2.15 -6.96 -3.61
N ASP A 53 -2.50 -8.11 -4.21
CA ASP A 53 -1.68 -9.33 -4.20
C ASP A 53 -0.44 -9.24 -5.10
N ILE A 54 -0.49 -8.38 -6.12
CA ILE A 54 0.62 -8.18 -7.07
C ILE A 54 1.64 -7.17 -6.51
N ILE A 55 1.25 -6.42 -5.48
CA ILE A 55 2.00 -5.26 -4.99
C ILE A 55 2.82 -5.69 -3.78
N ASP A 56 4.04 -6.14 -4.05
CA ASP A 56 5.03 -6.54 -3.06
C ASP A 56 5.73 -5.35 -2.41
N GLN A 57 6.13 -5.48 -1.14
CA GLN A 57 6.79 -4.51 -0.24
C GLN A 57 7.89 -3.67 -0.91
N ALA A 58 8.61 -4.24 -1.87
CA ALA A 58 9.62 -3.54 -2.66
C ALA A 58 9.02 -2.36 -3.47
N PHE A 59 7.84 -2.57 -4.06
CA PHE A 59 7.10 -1.52 -4.75
C PHE A 59 6.54 -0.46 -3.78
N TRP A 60 6.20 -0.86 -2.56
CA TRP A 60 5.79 0.07 -1.50
C TRP A 60 6.93 0.96 -1.03
N SER A 61 8.15 0.43 -0.98
CA SER A 61 9.36 1.20 -0.68
C SER A 61 9.65 2.21 -1.79
N LEU A 62 9.48 1.80 -3.06
CA LEU A 62 9.60 2.69 -4.21
C LEU A 62 8.52 3.78 -4.20
N GLY A 63 7.24 3.41 -4.08
CA GLY A 63 6.13 4.35 -3.98
C GLY A 63 6.30 5.33 -2.82
N GLY A 64 6.84 4.87 -1.68
CA GLY A 64 7.20 5.69 -0.54
C GLY A 64 8.30 6.70 -0.77
N GLY A 65 9.39 6.24 -1.38
CA GLY A 65 10.49 7.10 -1.80
C GLY A 65 10.03 8.12 -2.83
N LEU A 66 9.02 7.80 -3.65
CA LEU A 66 8.49 8.72 -4.66
C LEU A 66 7.40 9.65 -4.11
N ASN A 67 6.70 9.25 -3.05
CA ASN A 67 5.60 10.03 -2.46
C ASN A 67 6.07 11.39 -1.93
N HIS A 68 7.33 11.51 -1.50
CA HIS A 68 7.87 12.79 -1.04
C HIS A 68 8.03 13.84 -2.17
N TYR A 69 7.97 13.41 -3.43
CA TYR A 69 8.01 14.28 -4.60
C TYR A 69 6.61 14.66 -5.11
N ASN A 70 5.53 14.12 -4.49
CA ASN A 70 4.14 14.32 -4.92
C ASN A 70 3.91 14.02 -6.42
N LEU A 71 4.60 13.03 -6.97
CA LEU A 71 4.46 12.63 -8.36
C LEU A 71 3.24 11.71 -8.53
N SER A 72 2.46 11.95 -9.58
CA SER A 72 1.45 11.02 -10.08
C SER A 72 2.10 9.75 -10.63
N LEU A 73 1.32 8.67 -10.75
CA LEU A 73 1.79 7.43 -11.35
C LEU A 73 2.32 7.64 -12.78
N ASN A 74 1.71 8.54 -13.56
CA ASN A 74 2.16 8.87 -14.91
C ASN A 74 3.49 9.63 -14.91
N GLU A 75 3.69 10.56 -13.98
CA GLU A 75 4.98 11.25 -13.84
C GLU A 75 6.09 10.28 -13.44
N ILE A 76 5.79 9.30 -12.58
CA ILE A 76 6.72 8.22 -12.23
C ILE A 76 7.05 7.37 -13.46
N LYS A 77 6.04 6.97 -14.24
CA LYS A 77 6.22 6.21 -15.49
C LYS A 77 7.11 6.97 -16.49
N LEU A 78 6.88 8.26 -16.65
CA LEU A 78 7.68 9.12 -17.53
C LEU A 78 9.13 9.23 -17.05
N ALA A 79 9.35 9.45 -15.75
CA ALA A 79 10.69 9.49 -15.17
C ALA A 79 11.45 8.17 -15.40
N VAL A 80 10.79 7.02 -15.26
CA VAL A 80 11.39 5.70 -15.55
C VAL A 80 11.77 5.60 -17.04
N LEU A 81 10.93 6.06 -17.96
CA LEU A 81 11.24 6.07 -19.40
C LEU A 81 12.45 6.96 -19.72
N GLU A 82 12.52 8.15 -19.12
CA GLU A 82 13.65 9.06 -19.28
C GLU A 82 14.96 8.39 -18.83
N ILE A 83 14.97 7.78 -17.64
CA ILE A 83 16.14 7.05 -17.13
C ILE A 83 16.51 5.91 -18.08
N LEU A 84 15.54 5.09 -18.47
CA LEU A 84 15.71 3.96 -19.39
C LEU A 84 16.31 4.37 -20.73
N SER A 85 15.94 5.55 -21.24
CA SER A 85 16.48 6.10 -22.50
C SER A 85 17.95 6.50 -22.41
N SER A 86 18.43 6.84 -21.20
CA SER A 86 19.80 7.30 -20.95
C SER A 86 20.75 6.20 -20.47
N ARG A 87 20.23 5.03 -20.07
CA ARG A 87 21.05 3.91 -19.60
C ARG A 87 21.63 3.11 -20.76
N SER A 88 22.94 2.83 -20.68
CA SER A 88 23.67 2.04 -21.66
C SER A 88 23.82 0.56 -21.28
N ASP A 89 23.71 0.23 -20.00
CA ASP A 89 23.83 -1.15 -19.52
C ASP A 89 22.53 -1.93 -19.77
N ASP A 90 22.63 -3.04 -20.51
CA ASP A 90 21.46 -3.81 -20.92
C ASP A 90 20.75 -4.50 -19.76
N ARG A 91 21.46 -4.86 -18.70
CA ARG A 91 20.88 -5.49 -17.51
C ARG A 91 20.08 -4.46 -16.70
N GLU A 92 20.63 -3.27 -16.50
CA GLU A 92 19.91 -2.14 -15.87
C GLU A 92 18.67 -1.78 -16.67
N ARG A 93 18.78 -1.70 -18.01
CA ARG A 93 17.65 -1.44 -18.90
C ARG A 93 16.57 -2.50 -18.78
N LEU A 94 16.93 -3.78 -18.67
CA LEU A 94 15.96 -4.86 -18.46
C LEU A 94 15.19 -4.67 -17.15
N ILE A 95 15.89 -4.38 -16.05
CA ILE A 95 15.26 -4.13 -14.75
C ILE A 95 14.29 -2.94 -14.83
N LEU A 96 14.70 -1.85 -15.48
CA LEU A 96 13.84 -0.66 -15.66
C LEU A 96 12.62 -0.95 -16.55
N LYS A 97 12.74 -1.82 -17.56
CA LYS A 97 11.60 -2.27 -18.38
C LYS A 97 10.60 -3.07 -17.56
N GLU A 98 11.07 -4.01 -16.75
CA GLU A 98 10.20 -4.79 -15.85
C GLU A 98 9.48 -3.87 -14.86
N LEU A 99 10.19 -2.90 -14.27
CA LEU A 99 9.57 -1.89 -13.41
C LEU A 99 8.51 -1.07 -14.15
N PHE A 100 8.79 -0.65 -15.39
CA PHE A 100 7.83 0.09 -16.21
C PHE A 100 6.59 -0.75 -16.56
N LEU A 101 6.76 -2.03 -16.89
CA LEU A 101 5.64 -2.94 -17.15
C LEU A 101 4.78 -3.12 -15.89
N PHE A 102 5.43 -3.33 -14.74
CA PHE A 102 4.75 -3.41 -13.46
C PHE A 102 3.91 -2.15 -13.15
N LEU A 103 4.51 -0.96 -13.33
CA LEU A 103 3.80 0.32 -13.16
C LEU A 103 2.58 0.45 -14.10
N ASN A 104 2.58 -0.20 -15.26
CA ASN A 104 1.45 -0.18 -16.20
C ASN A 104 0.36 -1.21 -15.88
N ILE A 105 0.70 -2.28 -15.17
CA ILE A 105 -0.30 -3.23 -14.64
C ILE A 105 -1.10 -2.56 -13.52
N LEU A 106 -0.47 -1.66 -12.77
CA LEU A 106 -1.14 -0.85 -11.77
C LEU A 106 -2.01 0.22 -12.43
N ASP A 107 -3.29 0.19 -12.09
CA ASP A 107 -4.16 1.32 -12.35
C ASP A 107 -3.90 2.46 -11.34
N GLU A 108 -4.19 3.68 -11.76
CA GLU A 108 -4.02 4.86 -10.90
C GLU A 108 -4.80 4.72 -9.60
N ARG A 109 -6.00 4.12 -9.67
CA ARG A 109 -6.86 3.95 -8.50
C ARG A 109 -6.19 3.09 -7.43
N SER A 110 -5.71 1.89 -7.77
CA SER A 110 -5.03 1.03 -6.79
C SER A 110 -3.79 1.71 -6.24
N TYR A 111 -3.01 2.40 -7.10
CA TYR A 111 -1.83 3.15 -6.67
C TYR A 111 -2.16 4.20 -5.58
N TYR A 112 -3.21 5.01 -5.77
CA TYR A 112 -3.59 6.03 -4.80
C TYR A 112 -4.24 5.45 -3.55
N GLN A 113 -5.08 4.41 -3.68
CA GLN A 113 -5.67 3.69 -2.56
C GLN A 113 -4.60 3.13 -1.61
N ILE A 114 -3.55 2.56 -2.19
CA ILE A 114 -2.39 2.03 -1.48
C ILE A 114 -1.63 3.13 -0.74
N ASN A 115 -1.33 4.23 -1.42
CA ASN A 115 -0.72 5.39 -0.78
C ASN A 115 -1.59 5.97 0.33
N GLY A 116 -2.92 5.92 0.18
CA GLY A 116 -3.88 6.28 1.21
C GLY A 116 -3.74 5.40 2.46
N ILE A 117 -3.75 4.07 2.30
CA ILE A 117 -3.56 3.14 3.42
C ILE A 117 -2.22 3.37 4.12
N ARG A 118 -1.15 3.62 3.36
CA ARG A 118 0.15 3.96 3.94
C ARG A 118 0.09 5.19 4.83
N GLN A 119 -0.58 6.26 4.40
CA GLN A 119 -0.74 7.46 5.21
C GLN A 119 -1.47 7.15 6.52
N LEU A 120 -2.48 6.28 6.48
CA LEU A 120 -3.23 5.86 7.67
C LEU A 120 -2.42 5.00 8.63
N VAL A 121 -1.67 4.04 8.10
CA VAL A 121 -0.82 3.18 8.92
C VAL A 121 0.26 4.01 9.61
N ASN A 122 0.87 4.97 8.92
CA ASN A 122 1.91 5.85 9.49
C ASN A 122 1.36 7.08 10.23
N CYS A 123 0.05 7.16 10.43
CA CYS A 123 -0.63 8.32 11.01
C CYS A 123 -0.52 8.31 12.55
N PRO A 124 -0.26 9.46 13.21
CA PRO A 124 -0.45 9.59 14.65
C PRO A 124 -1.91 9.29 15.07
N GLU A 125 -2.10 8.66 16.23
CA GLU A 125 -3.43 8.24 16.69
C GLU A 125 -4.41 9.40 16.87
N GLU A 126 -3.90 10.58 17.23
CA GLU A 126 -4.70 11.76 17.53
C GLU A 126 -5.41 12.32 16.30
N VAL A 127 -4.87 12.06 15.10
CA VAL A 127 -5.40 12.56 13.83
C VAL A 127 -5.90 11.45 12.91
N PHE A 128 -5.87 10.19 13.37
CA PHE A 128 -6.26 9.02 12.59
C PHE A 128 -7.69 9.15 12.03
N ASP A 129 -8.68 9.48 12.86
CA ASP A 129 -10.09 9.47 12.42
C ASP A 129 -10.36 10.54 11.35
N VAL A 130 -9.72 11.70 11.47
CA VAL A 130 -9.77 12.76 10.45
C VAL A 130 -9.11 12.28 9.17
N LYS A 131 -7.90 11.72 9.27
CA LYS A 131 -7.15 11.24 8.11
C LYS A 131 -7.82 10.07 7.40
N PHE A 132 -8.45 9.18 8.16
CA PHE A 132 -9.22 8.04 7.67
C PHE A 132 -10.38 8.52 6.81
N LYS A 133 -11.11 9.52 7.27
CA LYS A 133 -12.20 10.12 6.49
C LYS A 133 -11.70 10.72 5.18
N GLU A 134 -10.62 11.52 5.23
CA GLU A 134 -10.01 12.12 4.03
C GLU A 134 -9.57 11.06 3.01
N VAL A 135 -8.82 10.04 3.46
CA VAL A 135 -8.31 8.97 2.59
C VAL A 135 -9.46 8.18 1.97
N LYS A 136 -10.49 7.86 2.76
CA LYS A 136 -11.66 7.14 2.27
C LYS A 136 -12.42 7.95 1.22
N GLU A 137 -12.66 9.23 1.46
CA GLU A 137 -13.36 10.12 0.51
C GLU A 137 -12.55 10.35 -0.76
N THR A 138 -11.23 10.45 -0.66
CA THR A 138 -10.36 10.76 -1.81
C THR A 138 -10.12 9.55 -2.72
N TYR A 139 -9.91 8.36 -2.13
CA TYR A 139 -9.38 7.21 -2.87
C TYR A 139 -10.31 5.98 -2.89
N PHE A 140 -11.26 5.87 -1.96
CA PHE A 140 -12.13 4.70 -1.79
C PHE A 140 -13.62 4.99 -2.01
N SER A 141 -13.94 6.18 -2.54
CA SER A 141 -15.29 6.55 -2.96
C SER A 141 -15.57 6.14 -4.41
#